data_AF-A0A3S4T864-F1
#
_entry.id   AF-A0A3S4T864-F1
#
_cell.length_a   1.000
_cell.length_b   1.000
_cell.length_c   1.000
_cell.angle_alpha   90.00
_cell.angle_beta   90.00
_cell.angle_gamma   90.00
#
_symmetry.space_group_name_H-M   'P 1'
#
loop_
_entity.id
_entity.type
_entity.pdbx_description
1 polymer ?
#
loop_
_entity_poly.entity_id
_entity_poly.type
_entity_poly.pdbx_seq_one_letter_code
_entity_poly.pdbx_strand_id
1 'polypeptide(L)'
;MELSTRAIQFSLHKPKIVTAIMVLCTLIVGAFIVKVHVDTDPENMLSEHEAVRVFHDQTKKEFGLYDVVVLGVVNEHNPDGVFTPETLQRVYTLSKFAATLEDPEDPERRVVSRDIIAPDNVDNILQAGLGQVRFEWLMKEPPKTREEALKIRDYALANPLLKGTMVSEDGKALGIYLPITKKDFAHSVAEQLRKKD
;
A
#
# COMPACT_ATOMS: atom_id res chain seq x y z
N MET A 1 7.32 -44.69 -47.44
CA MET A 1 8.37 -43.66 -47.24
C MET A 1 7.95 -42.86 -46.05
N GLU A 2 8.65 -43.05 -44.93
CA GLU A 2 8.23 -42.50 -43.65
C GLU A 2 8.15 -40.97 -43.69
N LEU A 3 7.12 -40.41 -43.03
CA LEU A 3 6.89 -38.97 -42.96
C LEU A 3 8.15 -38.20 -42.50
N SER A 4 8.94 -38.81 -41.63
CA SER A 4 10.24 -38.34 -41.16
C SER A 4 11.20 -38.04 -42.33
N THR A 5 11.34 -38.96 -43.29
CA THR A 5 12.25 -38.80 -44.42
C THR A 5 11.82 -37.68 -45.36
N ARG A 6 10.51 -37.52 -45.58
CA ARG A 6 9.96 -36.43 -46.41
C ARG A 6 10.11 -35.05 -45.76
N ALA A 7 9.89 -34.96 -44.45
CA ALA A 7 10.09 -33.72 -43.70
C ALA A 7 11.56 -33.27 -43.71
N ILE A 8 12.49 -34.20 -43.51
CA ILE A 8 13.93 -33.92 -43.56
C ILE A 8 14.35 -33.47 -44.97
N GLN A 9 13.89 -34.16 -46.02
CA GLN A 9 14.20 -33.76 -47.40
C GLN A 9 13.63 -32.36 -47.73
N PHE A 10 12.42 -32.03 -47.27
CA PHE A 10 11.83 -30.70 -47.47
C PHE A 10 12.64 -29.60 -46.79
N SER A 11 13.07 -29.83 -45.55
CA SER A 11 13.91 -28.88 -44.80
C SER A 11 15.26 -28.63 -45.47
N LEU A 12 15.85 -29.65 -46.10
CA LEU A 12 17.12 -29.52 -46.84
C LEU A 12 16.95 -28.81 -48.19
N HIS A 13 15.81 -28.97 -48.88
CA HIS A 13 15.59 -28.37 -50.20
C HIS A 13 15.10 -26.91 -50.14
N LYS A 14 14.43 -26.50 -49.06
CA LYS A 14 13.83 -25.16 -48.91
C LYS A 14 14.21 -24.47 -47.58
N PRO A 15 15.50 -24.31 -47.25
CA PRO A 15 15.94 -23.82 -45.95
C PRO A 15 15.42 -22.41 -45.62
N LYS A 16 15.39 -21.50 -46.60
CA LYS A 16 14.88 -20.12 -46.39
C LYS A 16 13.41 -20.08 -45.97
N ILE A 17 12.57 -20.98 -46.51
CA ILE A 17 11.14 -21.04 -46.16
C ILE A 17 10.99 -21.59 -44.75
N VAL A 18 11.74 -22.63 -44.39
CA VAL A 18 11.72 -23.20 -43.03
C VAL A 18 12.20 -22.17 -42.00
N THR A 19 13.29 -21.46 -42.26
CA THR A 19 13.76 -20.38 -41.38
C THR A 19 12.73 -19.25 -41.27
N ALA A 20 12.11 -18.84 -42.38
CA ALA A 20 11.08 -17.80 -42.35
C ALA A 20 9.85 -18.22 -41.54
N ILE A 21 9.39 -19.46 -41.68
CA ILE A 21 8.29 -20.02 -40.88
C ILE A 21 8.69 -20.07 -39.40
N MET A 22 9.89 -20.55 -39.07
CA MET A 22 10.38 -20.59 -37.71
C MET A 22 10.41 -19.18 -37.09
N VAL A 23 10.97 -18.19 -37.79
CA VAL A 23 11.02 -16.80 -37.32
C VAL A 23 9.60 -16.24 -37.16
N LEU A 24 8.71 -16.49 -38.11
CA LEU A 24 7.31 -16.05 -38.01
C LEU A 24 6.61 -16.67 -36.79
N CYS A 25 6.76 -17.98 -36.57
CA CYS A 25 6.24 -18.66 -35.39
C CYS A 25 6.83 -18.08 -34.09
N THR A 26 8.14 -17.83 -34.05
CA THR A 26 8.79 -17.20 -32.89
C THR A 26 8.26 -15.80 -32.63
N LEU A 27 8.05 -14.99 -33.67
CA LEU A 27 7.47 -13.64 -33.54
C LEU A 27 6.02 -13.69 -33.08
N ILE A 28 5.22 -14.63 -33.60
CA ILE A 28 3.83 -14.82 -33.17
C ILE A 28 3.78 -15.21 -31.69
N VAL A 29 4.56 -16.20 -31.25
CA VAL A 29 4.63 -16.62 -29.84
C VAL A 29 5.18 -15.48 -28.98
N GLY A 30 6.23 -14.80 -29.45
CA GLY A 30 6.82 -13.65 -28.78
C GLY A 30 5.85 -12.48 -28.60
N ALA A 31 4.93 -12.25 -29.54
CA ALA A 31 3.91 -11.22 -29.41
C ALA A 31 2.93 -11.48 -28.25
N PHE A 32 2.72 -12.75 -27.86
CA PHE A 32 1.90 -13.08 -26.69
C PHE A 32 2.59 -12.77 -25.35
N ILE A 33 3.90 -12.49 -25.32
CA ILE A 33 4.60 -12.14 -24.07
C ILE A 33 4.03 -10.87 -23.43
N VAL A 34 3.52 -9.94 -24.25
CA VAL A 34 2.89 -8.68 -23.80
C VAL A 34 1.60 -8.93 -23.02
N LYS A 35 0.98 -10.12 -23.18
CA LYS A 35 -0.23 -10.51 -22.44
C LYS A 35 0.04 -11.28 -21.16
N VAL A 36 1.31 -11.54 -20.81
CA VAL A 36 1.65 -12.26 -19.58
C VAL A 36 1.30 -11.38 -18.38
N HIS A 37 0.46 -11.90 -17.50
CA HIS A 37 0.16 -11.29 -16.21
C HIS A 37 1.12 -11.85 -15.17
N VAL A 38 1.86 -10.97 -14.49
CA VAL A 38 2.81 -11.37 -13.46
C VAL A 38 2.16 -11.15 -12.10
N ASP A 39 1.91 -12.24 -11.40
CA ASP A 39 1.52 -12.21 -10.00
C ASP A 39 2.78 -12.32 -9.13
N THR A 40 2.96 -11.37 -8.23
CA THR A 40 4.10 -11.32 -7.30
C THR A 40 3.66 -11.53 -5.85
N ASP A 41 2.40 -11.88 -5.61
CA ASP A 41 1.91 -12.17 -4.28
C ASP A 41 2.37 -13.56 -3.83
N PRO A 42 3.19 -13.67 -2.78
CA PRO A 42 3.61 -14.98 -2.26
C PRO A 42 2.43 -15.85 -1.80
N GLU A 43 1.29 -15.26 -1.41
CA GLU A 43 0.08 -16.01 -1.03
C GLU A 43 -0.51 -16.79 -2.22
N ASN A 44 -0.38 -16.24 -3.43
CA ASN A 44 -0.83 -16.88 -4.66
C ASN A 44 0.13 -17.94 -5.20
N MET A 45 1.30 -18.12 -4.57
CA MET A 45 2.20 -19.25 -4.85
C MET A 45 1.67 -20.57 -4.25
N LEU A 46 0.70 -20.49 -3.33
CA LEU A 46 -0.03 -21.64 -2.78
C LEU A 46 -1.34 -21.84 -3.52
N SER A 47 -1.78 -23.10 -3.61
CA SER A 47 -3.11 -23.43 -4.13
C SER A 47 -4.19 -22.69 -3.33
N GLU A 48 -5.26 -22.26 -4.01
CA GLU A 48 -6.44 -21.66 -3.37
C GLU A 48 -7.10 -22.59 -2.34
N HIS A 49 -6.88 -23.90 -2.45
CA HIS A 49 -7.43 -24.91 -1.52
C HIS A 49 -6.44 -25.36 -0.45
N GLU A 50 -5.26 -24.75 -0.37
CA GLU A 50 -4.27 -25.06 0.64
C GLU A 50 -4.81 -24.69 2.04
N ALA A 51 -4.71 -25.60 3.00
CA ALA A 51 -5.37 -25.45 4.30
C ALA A 51 -4.92 -24.19 5.05
N VAL A 52 -3.63 -23.83 4.94
CA VAL A 52 -3.08 -22.63 5.57
C VAL A 52 -3.61 -21.34 4.95
N ARG A 53 -3.89 -21.32 3.64
CA ARG A 53 -4.43 -20.15 2.94
C ARG A 53 -5.90 -19.94 3.31
N VAL A 54 -6.69 -21.01 3.30
CA VAL A 54 -8.10 -20.97 3.71
C VAL A 54 -8.24 -20.50 5.16
N PHE A 55 -7.41 -21.03 6.06
CA PHE A 55 -7.41 -20.60 7.46
C PHE A 55 -7.00 -19.13 7.63
N HIS A 56 -6.00 -18.66 6.87
CA HIS A 56 -5.59 -17.25 6.85
C HIS A 56 -6.75 -16.33 6.45
N ASP A 57 -7.43 -16.64 5.34
CA ASP A 57 -8.54 -15.85 4.82
C ASP A 57 -9.74 -15.86 5.77
N GLN A 58 -10.04 -17.00 6.37
CA GLN A 58 -11.09 -17.12 7.40
C GLN A 58 -10.77 -16.29 8.63
N THR A 59 -9.53 -16.36 9.13
CA THR A 59 -9.08 -15.58 10.29
C THR A 59 -9.14 -14.08 10.00
N LYS A 60 -8.67 -13.65 8.81
CA LYS A 60 -8.80 -12.25 8.38
C LYS A 60 -10.25 -11.79 8.43
N LYS A 61 -11.16 -12.60 7.89
CA LYS A 61 -12.59 -12.28 7.87
C LYS A 61 -13.22 -12.26 9.25
N GLU A 62 -12.90 -13.22 10.11
CA GLU A 62 -13.46 -13.35 11.46
C GLU A 62 -13.02 -12.20 12.38
N PHE A 63 -11.74 -11.81 12.31
CA PHE A 63 -11.19 -10.74 13.13
C PHE A 63 -11.25 -9.35 12.46
N GLY A 64 -11.80 -9.24 11.25
CA GLY A 64 -11.87 -7.99 10.50
C GLY A 64 -10.49 -7.40 10.18
N LEU A 65 -9.51 -8.24 9.89
CA LEU A 65 -8.15 -7.82 9.56
C LEU A 65 -8.05 -7.43 8.09
N TYR A 66 -7.41 -6.28 7.87
CA TYR A 66 -7.16 -5.73 6.55
C TYR A 66 -5.67 -5.71 6.27
N ASP A 67 -5.31 -5.80 4.99
CA ASP A 67 -3.95 -5.47 4.56
C ASP A 67 -3.75 -3.97 4.70
N VAL A 68 -2.51 -3.51 4.94
CA VAL A 68 -2.25 -2.10 5.27
C VAL A 68 -1.18 -1.53 4.34
N VAL A 69 -1.49 -0.39 3.74
CA VAL A 69 -0.50 0.46 3.07
C VAL A 69 0.01 1.48 4.09
N VAL A 70 1.33 1.56 4.27
CA VAL A 70 1.94 2.54 5.16
C VAL A 70 2.59 3.64 4.34
N LEU A 71 2.09 4.86 4.48
CA LEU A 71 2.69 6.05 3.89
C LEU A 71 3.57 6.74 4.92
N GLY A 72 4.88 6.77 4.67
CA GLY A 72 5.85 7.49 5.50
C GLY A 72 6.06 8.91 5.01
N VAL A 73 5.84 9.89 5.89
CA VAL A 73 6.18 11.30 5.68
C VAL A 73 7.44 11.60 6.48
N VAL A 74 8.47 12.13 5.82
CA VAL A 74 9.79 12.36 6.43
C VAL A 74 10.19 13.81 6.22
N ASN A 75 10.73 14.44 7.27
CA ASN A 75 11.35 15.76 7.19
C ASN A 75 12.61 15.77 8.05
N GLU A 76 13.77 15.54 7.44
CA GLU A 76 15.06 15.52 8.14
C GLU A 76 15.73 16.89 8.24
N HIS A 77 15.31 17.84 7.42
CA HIS A 77 15.96 19.15 7.29
C HIS A 77 15.49 20.15 8.35
N ASN A 78 14.25 20.00 8.83
CA ASN A 78 13.72 20.87 9.87
C ASN A 78 14.13 20.36 11.27
N PRO A 79 14.59 21.24 12.18
CA PRO A 79 14.91 20.84 13.56
C PRO A 79 13.72 20.28 14.34
N ASP A 80 12.50 20.66 13.98
CA ASP A 80 11.27 20.13 14.59
C ASP A 80 10.73 18.89 13.85
N GLY A 81 11.48 18.39 12.86
CA GLY A 81 11.12 17.21 12.07
C GLY A 81 9.84 17.40 11.27
N VAL A 82 8.93 16.41 11.35
CA VAL A 82 7.61 16.47 10.69
C VAL A 82 6.59 17.36 11.42
N PHE A 83 6.94 17.87 12.61
CA PHE A 83 6.03 18.65 13.44
C PHE A 83 6.10 20.15 13.11
N THR A 84 5.76 20.45 11.87
CA THR A 84 5.60 21.83 11.38
C THR A 84 4.16 22.06 10.93
N PRO A 85 3.65 23.31 10.98
CA PRO A 85 2.32 23.62 10.44
C PRO A 85 2.11 23.14 9.01
N GLU A 86 3.13 23.32 8.16
CA GLU A 86 3.06 22.91 6.76
C GLU A 86 2.97 21.38 6.62
N THR A 87 3.88 20.63 7.26
CA THR A 87 3.91 19.17 7.15
C THR A 87 2.64 18.54 7.74
N LEU A 88 2.18 19.01 8.90
CA LEU A 88 0.99 18.48 9.55
C LEU A 88 -0.30 18.83 8.77
N GLN A 89 -0.35 19.98 8.11
CA GLN A 89 -1.42 20.32 7.17
C GLN A 89 -1.44 19.37 5.96
N ARG A 90 -0.27 19.03 5.41
CA ARG A 90 -0.17 18.06 4.31
C ARG A 90 -0.60 16.67 4.76
N VAL A 91 -0.11 16.20 5.90
CA VAL A 91 -0.50 14.91 6.51
C VAL A 91 -2.02 14.82 6.68
N TYR A 92 -2.64 15.88 7.22
CA TYR A 92 -4.10 15.95 7.36
C TYR A 92 -4.81 15.82 6.01
N THR A 93 -4.37 16.58 5.00
CA THR A 93 -4.98 16.55 3.66
C THR A 93 -4.81 15.18 3.00
N LEU A 94 -3.63 14.56 3.13
CA LEU A 94 -3.34 13.22 2.60
C LEU A 94 -4.19 12.15 3.29
N SER A 95 -4.30 12.19 4.62
CA SER A 95 -5.15 11.28 5.40
C SER A 95 -6.62 11.37 4.96
N LYS A 96 -7.16 12.60 4.86
CA LYS A 96 -8.54 12.81 4.38
C LYS A 96 -8.75 12.38 2.93
N PHE A 97 -7.77 12.60 2.06
CA PHE A 97 -7.84 12.14 0.68
C PHE A 97 -7.78 10.60 0.60
N ALA A 98 -6.87 9.98 1.35
CA ALA A 98 -6.74 8.52 1.42
C ALA A 98 -8.05 7.85 1.86
N ALA A 99 -8.77 8.47 2.79
CA ALA A 99 -10.08 8.01 3.26
C ALA A 99 -11.16 7.99 2.17
N THR A 100 -10.97 8.71 1.05
CA THR A 100 -11.89 8.74 -0.09
C THR A 100 -11.50 7.77 -1.21
N LEU A 101 -10.39 7.04 -1.07
CA LEU A 101 -9.91 6.16 -2.14
C LEU A 101 -10.74 4.88 -2.22
N GLU A 102 -11.37 4.71 -3.38
CA GLU A 102 -12.12 3.53 -3.80
C GLU A 102 -11.86 3.27 -5.28
N ASP A 103 -11.92 2.01 -5.69
CA ASP A 103 -11.82 1.63 -7.10
C ASP A 103 -13.17 1.95 -7.79
N PRO A 104 -13.18 2.78 -8.85
CA PRO A 104 -14.41 3.13 -9.55
C PRO A 104 -15.09 1.94 -10.24
N GLU A 105 -14.32 0.89 -10.57
CA GLU A 105 -14.83 -0.31 -11.24
C GLU A 105 -15.24 -1.41 -10.25
N ASP A 106 -14.72 -1.37 -9.02
CA ASP A 106 -14.98 -2.37 -7.98
C ASP A 106 -15.13 -1.75 -6.57
N PRO A 107 -16.37 -1.51 -6.10
CA PRO A 107 -16.63 -0.94 -4.78
C PRO A 107 -16.11 -1.78 -3.60
N GLU A 108 -15.78 -3.06 -3.82
CA GLU A 108 -15.16 -3.89 -2.78
C GLU A 108 -13.70 -3.50 -2.54
N ARG A 109 -13.03 -2.82 -3.48
CA ARG A 109 -11.65 -2.34 -3.38
C ARG A 109 -11.61 -0.89 -2.90
N ARG A 110 -11.31 -0.69 -1.63
CA ARG A 110 -11.28 0.64 -1.02
C ARG A 110 -10.39 0.70 0.20
N VAL A 111 -10.06 1.92 0.60
CA VAL A 111 -9.47 2.19 1.91
C VAL A 111 -10.56 2.13 2.97
N VAL A 112 -10.29 1.42 4.07
CA VAL A 112 -11.20 1.32 5.21
C VAL A 112 -11.02 2.58 6.07
N SER A 113 -11.72 3.64 5.69
CA SER A 113 -11.58 4.98 6.29
C SER A 113 -11.71 5.01 7.82
N ARG A 114 -12.54 4.14 8.38
CA ARG A 114 -12.79 4.05 9.83
C ARG A 114 -11.60 3.52 10.64
N ASP A 115 -10.69 2.81 9.99
CA ASP A 115 -9.57 2.12 10.62
C ASP A 115 -8.21 2.77 10.26
N ILE A 116 -8.25 3.93 9.58
CA ILE A 116 -7.04 4.71 9.27
C ILE A 116 -6.38 5.18 10.56
N ILE A 117 -5.09 4.91 10.69
CA ILE A 117 -4.26 5.42 11.79
C ILE A 117 -3.42 6.58 11.26
N ALA A 118 -3.80 7.78 11.67
CA ALA A 118 -3.17 9.04 11.29
C ALA A 118 -3.37 10.06 12.43
N PRO A 119 -2.59 11.16 12.51
CA PRO A 119 -2.71 12.13 13.59
C PRO A 119 -4.13 12.71 13.77
N ASP A 120 -4.93 12.78 12.71
CA ASP A 120 -6.30 13.27 12.75
C ASP A 120 -7.34 12.23 13.18
N ASN A 121 -6.94 10.95 13.28
CA ASN A 121 -7.81 9.81 13.59
C ASN A 121 -7.28 8.96 14.77
N VAL A 122 -6.24 9.40 15.48
CA VAL A 122 -5.76 8.71 16.70
C VAL A 122 -6.06 9.52 17.94
N ASP A 123 -6.37 8.81 19.02
CA ASP A 123 -6.64 9.43 20.30
C ASP A 123 -5.34 9.78 21.04
N ASN A 124 -5.34 10.97 21.63
CA ASN A 124 -4.48 11.40 22.69
C ASN A 124 -5.17 11.12 24.03
N ILE A 125 -4.56 10.26 24.83
CA ILE A 125 -5.09 9.83 26.13
C ILE A 125 -4.37 10.62 27.21
N LEU A 126 -5.08 11.57 27.81
CA LEU A 126 -4.54 12.44 28.84
C LEU A 126 -5.16 12.12 30.20
N GLN A 127 -4.37 12.28 31.26
CA GLN A 127 -4.89 12.26 32.62
C GLN A 127 -5.51 13.62 32.95
N ALA A 128 -6.84 13.65 33.14
CA ALA A 128 -7.61 14.88 33.36
C ALA A 128 -7.84 15.20 34.86
N GLY A 129 -7.19 14.46 35.76
CA GLY A 129 -7.30 14.63 37.21
C GLY A 129 -7.18 13.30 37.96
N LEU A 130 -7.35 13.34 39.28
CA LEU A 130 -7.39 12.13 40.12
C LEU A 130 -8.51 11.19 39.64
N GLY A 131 -8.11 10.07 39.05
CA GLY A 131 -9.01 9.03 38.53
C GLY A 131 -9.73 9.37 37.22
N GLN A 132 -9.39 10.47 36.53
CA GLN A 132 -10.06 10.88 35.29
C GLN A 132 -9.13 10.76 34.09
N VAL A 133 -9.65 10.20 33.00
CA VAL A 133 -8.99 10.09 31.70
C VAL A 133 -9.80 10.89 30.68
N ARG A 134 -9.13 11.71 29.87
CA ARG A 134 -9.72 12.43 28.75
C ARG A 134 -9.17 11.87 27.45
N PHE A 135 -10.09 11.55 26.55
CA PHE A 135 -9.79 11.15 25.18
C PHE A 135 -10.09 12.35 24.28
N GLU A 136 -9.10 12.74 23.48
CA GLU A 136 -9.23 13.78 22.46
C GLU A 136 -8.42 13.37 21.24
N TRP A 137 -8.83 13.75 20.03
CA TRP A 137 -8.00 13.51 18.85
C TRP A 137 -6.65 14.18 19.00
N LEU A 138 -5.57 13.48 18.64
CA LEU A 138 -4.21 14.00 18.69
C LEU A 138 -4.07 15.29 17.87
N MET A 139 -4.70 15.35 16.69
CA MET A 139 -4.71 16.51 15.82
C MET A 139 -6.06 16.66 15.12
N LYS A 140 -7.05 17.21 15.84
CA LYS A 140 -8.40 17.45 15.28
C LYS A 140 -8.38 18.37 14.05
N GLU A 141 -7.58 19.42 14.12
CA GLU A 141 -7.35 20.36 13.02
C GLU A 141 -5.84 20.58 12.87
N PRO A 142 -5.36 20.87 11.65
CA PRO A 142 -3.97 21.22 11.42
C PRO A 142 -3.53 22.43 12.25
N PRO A 143 -2.36 22.38 12.90
CA PRO A 143 -1.85 23.51 13.66
C PRO A 143 -1.50 24.67 12.72
N LYS A 144 -1.77 25.91 13.16
CA LYS A 144 -1.42 27.13 12.42
C LYS A 144 -0.09 27.70 12.87
N THR A 145 0.34 27.36 14.08
CA THR A 145 1.57 27.87 14.68
C THR A 145 2.55 26.76 15.01
N ARG A 146 3.83 27.12 15.08
CA ARG A 146 4.90 26.20 15.49
C ARG A 146 4.64 25.62 16.89
N GLU A 147 4.17 26.44 17.82
CA GLU A 147 3.91 26.04 19.21
C GLU A 147 2.82 24.96 19.29
N GLU A 148 1.75 25.09 18.51
CA GLU A 148 0.70 24.06 18.40
C GLU A 148 1.25 22.76 17.80
N ALA A 149 2.09 22.85 16.77
CA ALA A 149 2.72 21.68 16.16
C ALA A 149 3.65 20.93 17.13
N LEU A 150 4.43 21.67 17.93
CA LEU A 150 5.28 21.10 18.97
C LEU A 150 4.48 20.47 20.10
N LYS A 151 3.31 21.02 20.43
CA LYS A 151 2.41 20.41 21.41
C LYS A 151 1.90 19.04 20.92
N ILE A 152 1.57 18.93 19.63
CA ILE A 152 1.17 17.66 19.01
C ILE A 152 2.34 16.66 19.06
N ARG A 153 3.58 17.11 18.77
CA ARG A 153 4.79 16.29 18.91
C ARG A 153 4.90 15.71 20.32
N ASP A 154 4.82 16.57 21.32
CA ASP A 154 5.06 16.18 22.70
C ASP A 154 3.99 15.19 23.17
N TYR A 155 2.73 15.35 22.76
CA TYR A 155 1.68 14.37 22.99
C TYR A 155 1.91 13.05 22.27
N ALA A 156 2.29 13.09 20.99
CA ALA A 156 2.58 11.90 20.21
C ALA A 156 3.75 11.09 20.80
N LEU A 157 4.83 11.77 21.20
CA LEU A 157 6.03 11.15 21.77
C LEU A 157 5.84 10.71 23.23
N ALA A 158 4.93 11.33 23.97
CA ALA A 158 4.57 10.90 25.32
C ALA A 158 3.72 9.62 25.32
N ASN A 159 3.05 9.30 24.21
CA ASN A 159 2.24 8.08 24.09
C ASN A 159 3.10 6.89 23.58
N PRO A 160 3.33 5.85 24.41
CA PRO A 160 4.12 4.68 24.00
C PRO A 160 3.52 3.88 22.84
N LEU A 161 2.22 4.04 22.56
CA LEU A 161 1.56 3.38 21.44
C LEU A 161 1.82 4.07 20.10
N LEU A 162 2.22 5.34 20.11
CA LEU A 162 2.47 6.16 18.92
C LEU A 162 3.97 6.35 18.67
N LYS A 163 4.77 6.47 19.73
CA LYS A 163 6.22 6.58 19.65
C LYS A 163 6.85 5.27 19.17
N GLY A 164 7.64 5.33 18.11
CA GLY A 164 8.30 4.18 17.49
C GLY A 164 7.39 3.39 16.53
N THR A 165 6.13 3.77 16.41
CA THR A 165 5.14 3.13 15.52
C THR A 165 4.65 4.15 14.48
N MET A 166 3.76 5.06 14.87
CA MET A 166 3.22 6.13 14.02
C MET A 166 4.20 7.31 13.91
N VAL A 167 5.00 7.58 14.92
CA VAL A 167 5.97 8.69 14.91
C VAL A 167 7.34 8.13 15.26
N SER A 168 8.37 8.51 14.50
CA SER A 168 9.75 8.11 14.82
C SER A 168 10.18 8.65 16.18
N GLU A 169 11.09 7.96 16.85
CA GLU A 169 11.55 8.36 18.18
C GLU A 169 12.23 9.74 18.21
N ASP A 170 12.79 10.17 17.07
CA ASP A 170 13.41 11.48 16.87
C ASP A 170 12.47 12.55 16.29
N GLY A 171 11.21 12.20 16.00
CA GLY A 171 10.18 13.10 15.46
C GLY A 171 10.39 13.53 14.01
N LYS A 172 11.34 12.94 13.28
CA LYS A 172 11.64 13.25 11.87
C LYS A 172 10.78 12.51 10.87
N ALA A 173 10.05 11.49 11.29
CA ALA A 173 9.16 10.74 10.42
C ALA A 173 7.81 10.46 11.09
N LEU A 174 6.79 10.36 10.25
CA LEU A 174 5.41 10.09 10.63
C LEU A 174 4.80 9.10 9.63
N GLY A 175 4.21 8.03 10.14
CA GLY A 175 3.49 7.02 9.38
C GLY A 175 1.98 7.30 9.36
N ILE A 176 1.38 7.11 8.18
CA ILE A 176 -0.07 7.04 7.98
C ILE A 176 -0.38 5.61 7.57
N TYR A 177 -1.19 4.90 8.36
CA TYR A 177 -1.59 3.53 8.07
C TYR A 177 -2.96 3.54 7.42
N LEU A 178 -3.04 2.95 6.24
CA LEU A 178 -4.21 2.93 5.39
C LEU A 178 -4.63 1.46 5.17
N PRO A 179 -5.55 0.94 6.00
CA PRO A 179 -6.07 -0.39 5.79
C PRO A 179 -6.87 -0.45 4.48
N ILE A 180 -6.66 -1.50 3.70
CA ILE A 180 -7.30 -1.74 2.41
C ILE A 180 -8.01 -3.08 2.44
N THR A 181 -9.16 -3.14 1.76
CA THR A 181 -10.01 -4.33 1.71
C THR A 181 -9.41 -5.46 0.88
N LYS A 182 -8.59 -5.13 -0.12
CA LYS A 182 -7.94 -6.08 -1.03
C LYS A 182 -6.50 -5.66 -1.27
N LYS A 183 -5.57 -6.62 -1.19
CA LYS A 183 -4.13 -6.39 -1.32
C LYS A 183 -3.70 -5.89 -2.70
N ASP A 184 -4.39 -6.33 -3.76
CA ASP A 184 -4.14 -5.88 -5.14
C ASP A 184 -4.44 -4.37 -5.36
N PHE A 185 -5.25 -3.76 -4.49
CA PHE A 185 -5.54 -2.33 -4.49
C PHE A 185 -4.38 -1.46 -3.98
N ALA A 186 -3.41 -2.05 -3.27
CA ALA A 186 -2.28 -1.32 -2.67
C ALA A 186 -1.51 -0.46 -3.69
N HIS A 187 -1.26 -1.00 -4.89
CA HIS A 187 -0.54 -0.29 -5.94
C HIS A 187 -1.32 0.94 -6.43
N SER A 188 -2.64 0.80 -6.62
CA SER A 188 -3.51 1.92 -7.04
C SER A 188 -3.53 3.03 -5.98
N VAL A 189 -3.66 2.66 -4.70
CA VAL A 189 -3.61 3.61 -3.58
C VAL A 189 -2.27 4.36 -3.57
N ALA A 190 -1.15 3.65 -3.68
CA ALA A 190 0.18 4.27 -3.69
C ALA A 190 0.36 5.27 -4.84
N GLU A 191 -0.08 4.92 -6.06
CA GLU A 191 -0.02 5.82 -7.22
C GLU A 191 -0.92 7.05 -7.07
N GLN A 192 -2.11 6.90 -6.52
CA GLN A 192 -3.02 8.03 -6.27
C GLN A 192 -2.49 8.98 -5.20
N LEU A 193 -1.88 8.45 -4.14
CA LEU A 193 -1.23 9.24 -3.10
C LEU A 193 -0.03 10.03 -3.65
N ARG A 194 0.82 9.39 -4.46
CA ARG A 194 1.96 10.06 -5.11
C ARG A 194 1.57 11.18 -6.05
N LYS A 195 0.43 11.08 -6.73
CA LYS A 195 -0.08 12.14 -7.62
C LYS A 195 -0.65 13.33 -6.85
N LYS A 196 -0.98 13.14 -5.57
CA LYS A 196 -1.57 14.17 -4.71
C LYS A 196 -0.53 15.04 -4.01
N ASP A 197 0.69 14.54 -3.85
CA ASP A 197 1.84 15.19 -3.18
C ASP A 197 2.56 16.21 -4.08
#